data_AF-A0ABD1QLE0-F1
#
_entry.id   AF-A0ABD1QLE0-F1
#
_cell.length_a   1.000
_cell.length_b   1.000
_cell.length_c   1.000
_cell.angle_alpha   90.00
_cell.angle_beta   90.00
_cell.angle_gamma   90.00
#
_symmetry.space_group_name_H-M   'P 1'
#
loop_
_entity.id
_entity.type
_entity.pdbx_description
1 polymer ?
#
loop_
_entity_poly.entity_id
_entity_poly.type
_entity_poly.pdbx_seq_one_letter_code
_entity_poly.pdbx_strand_id
1 'polypeptide(L)'
;MEKSKEILPEYLQLQQVQKVWLSSQAIGDIAFAFTYNIILLDIQDTLKAPPPENKTMKKASATSILITTFFFLCCGCFGYAAFGNQAPGNLLTGFGFYEPYWLVDLANACIVLHLVGGYQIYSQPLFAVAERWISNKHPNSEFVNKEHRIKLPLLPNFKLNLLRLCFRTAYVASTTVLAILFPYFNQVLGVLGALNFWPLAIYFPVEMYLAQNKIRAWTGTWTVLQSFKIFCLLCTMLALAGSLEGLISNKLS
;
A
#
# COMPACT_ATOMS: atom_id res chain seq x y z
N MET A 1 -15.15 -12.43 -46.49
CA MET A 1 -16.29 -12.37 -45.54
C MET A 1 -16.18 -13.39 -44.41
N GLU A 2 -15.50 -14.53 -44.63
CA GLU A 2 -15.35 -15.62 -43.64
C GLU A 2 -14.38 -15.28 -42.49
N LYS A 3 -13.25 -14.61 -42.78
CA LYS A 3 -12.32 -14.09 -41.76
C LYS A 3 -13.00 -13.18 -40.71
N SER A 4 -14.01 -12.41 -41.09
CA SER A 4 -14.71 -11.47 -40.18
C SER A 4 -15.56 -12.21 -39.13
N LYS A 5 -16.07 -13.41 -39.44
CA LYS A 5 -16.88 -14.22 -38.51
C LYS A 5 -16.05 -14.95 -37.46
N GLU A 6 -14.78 -15.27 -37.74
CA GLU A 6 -13.84 -15.88 -36.78
C GLU A 6 -13.16 -14.84 -35.87
N ILE A 7 -12.95 -13.62 -36.37
CA ILE A 7 -12.32 -12.52 -35.60
C ILE A 7 -13.22 -12.03 -34.46
N LEU A 8 -14.55 -12.03 -34.64
CA LEU A 8 -15.50 -11.55 -33.63
C LEU A 8 -15.50 -12.38 -32.32
N PRO A 9 -15.56 -13.72 -32.34
CA PRO A 9 -15.48 -14.53 -31.12
C PRO A 9 -14.10 -14.46 -30.46
N GLU A 10 -13.01 -14.35 -31.22
CA GLU A 10 -11.67 -14.15 -30.67
C GLU A 10 -11.53 -12.79 -29.96
N TYR A 11 -12.05 -11.71 -30.56
CA TYR A 11 -12.10 -10.39 -29.94
C TYR A 11 -12.93 -10.38 -28.65
N LEU A 12 -14.08 -11.05 -28.64
CA LEU A 12 -14.90 -11.19 -27.43
C LEU A 12 -14.18 -11.97 -26.32
N GLN A 13 -13.45 -13.03 -26.68
CA GLN A 13 -12.65 -13.80 -25.72
C GLN A 13 -11.51 -12.95 -25.14
N LEU A 14 -10.78 -12.20 -25.97
CA LEU A 14 -9.73 -11.28 -25.50
C LEU A 14 -10.30 -10.22 -24.55
N GLN A 15 -11.46 -9.67 -24.87
CA GLN A 15 -12.13 -8.70 -24.00
C GLN A 15 -12.56 -9.32 -22.65
N GLN A 16 -12.99 -10.58 -22.66
CA GLN A 16 -13.38 -11.30 -21.44
C GLN A 16 -12.18 -11.64 -20.57
N VAL A 17 -11.06 -12.08 -21.17
CA VAL A 17 -9.79 -12.32 -20.48
C VAL A 17 -9.28 -11.02 -19.84
N GLN A 18 -9.32 -9.91 -20.56
CA GLN A 18 -8.92 -8.61 -20.02
C GLN A 18 -9.74 -8.20 -18.80
N LYS A 19 -11.05 -8.43 -18.81
CA LYS A 19 -11.92 -8.16 -17.65
C LYS A 19 -11.53 -9.00 -16.44
N VAL A 20 -11.13 -10.25 -16.64
CA VAL A 20 -10.67 -11.13 -15.54
C VAL A 20 -9.38 -10.61 -14.94
N TRP A 21 -8.42 -10.17 -15.77
CA TRP A 21 -7.16 -9.59 -15.28
C TRP A 21 -7.38 -8.29 -14.52
N LEU A 22 -8.18 -7.37 -15.07
CA LEU A 22 -8.54 -6.12 -14.41
C LEU A 22 -9.29 -6.35 -13.10
N SER A 23 -10.21 -7.32 -13.06
CA SER A 23 -10.92 -7.69 -11.82
C SER A 23 -9.97 -8.27 -10.77
N SER A 24 -9.00 -9.07 -11.21
CA SER A 24 -7.98 -9.65 -10.31
C SER A 24 -7.07 -8.55 -9.75
N GLN A 25 -6.61 -7.63 -10.59
CA GLN A 25 -5.84 -6.45 -10.16
C GLN A 25 -6.62 -5.62 -9.14
N ALA A 26 -7.92 -5.39 -9.37
CA ALA A 26 -8.77 -4.63 -8.46
C ALA A 26 -8.84 -5.25 -7.05
N ILE A 27 -8.78 -6.59 -6.93
CA ILE A 27 -8.68 -7.26 -5.62
C ILE A 27 -7.37 -6.86 -4.91
N GLY A 28 -6.27 -6.76 -5.65
CA GLY A 28 -4.98 -6.29 -5.14
C GLY A 28 -5.03 -4.83 -4.69
N ASP A 29 -5.66 -3.97 -5.50
CA ASP A 29 -5.84 -2.54 -5.19
C ASP A 29 -6.66 -2.36 -3.89
N ILE A 30 -7.75 -3.13 -3.75
CA ILE A 30 -8.56 -3.15 -2.52
C ILE A 30 -7.71 -3.64 -1.33
N ALA A 31 -6.94 -4.72 -1.51
CA ALA A 31 -6.08 -5.25 -0.45
C ALA A 31 -5.03 -4.21 0.01
N PHE A 32 -4.43 -3.48 -0.93
CA PHE A 32 -3.51 -2.40 -0.63
C PHE A 32 -4.19 -1.27 0.16
N ALA A 33 -5.41 -0.91 -0.21
CA ALA A 33 -6.13 0.23 0.35
C ALA A 33 -6.39 0.13 1.87
N PHE A 34 -6.35 -1.08 2.44
CA PHE A 34 -6.51 -1.34 3.88
C PHE A 34 -5.19 -1.73 4.60
N THR A 35 -4.03 -1.56 3.95
CA THR A 35 -2.73 -1.96 4.50
C THR A 35 -2.17 -0.91 5.48
N TYR A 36 -2.73 -0.85 6.70
CA TYR A 36 -2.18 -0.04 7.80
C TYR A 36 -1.42 -0.87 8.85
N ASN A 37 -1.51 -2.20 8.75
CA ASN A 37 -0.88 -3.16 9.66
C ASN A 37 0.65 -3.03 9.76
N ILE A 38 1.31 -2.49 8.72
CA ILE A 38 2.76 -2.25 8.68
C ILE A 38 3.20 -1.31 9.80
N ILE A 39 2.40 -0.27 10.09
CA ILE A 39 2.71 0.76 11.10
C ILE A 39 1.80 0.66 12.33
N LEU A 40 0.90 -0.31 12.38
CA LEU A 40 -0.10 -0.45 13.43
C LEU A 40 0.55 -0.59 14.81
N LEU A 41 1.58 -1.43 14.92
CA LEU A 41 2.29 -1.65 16.19
C LEU A 41 3.05 -0.40 16.64
N ASP A 42 3.68 0.32 15.70
CA ASP A 42 4.38 1.57 16.00
C ASP A 42 3.39 2.64 16.50
N ILE A 43 2.22 2.78 15.85
CA ILE A 43 1.17 3.69 16.30
C ILE A 43 0.70 3.28 17.70
N GLN A 44 0.43 2.00 17.93
CA GLN A 44 -0.08 1.50 19.20
C GLN A 44 0.91 1.73 20.35
N ASP A 45 2.23 1.60 20.11
CA ASP A 45 3.28 1.85 21.10
C ASP A 45 3.36 3.33 21.53
N THR A 46 2.85 4.26 20.71
CA THR A 46 2.79 5.69 21.07
C THR A 46 1.58 6.07 21.93
N LEU A 47 0.58 5.19 22.05
CA LEU A 47 -0.65 5.50 22.79
C LEU A 47 -0.39 5.52 24.29
N LYS A 48 -0.88 6.57 24.96
CA LYS A 48 -0.75 6.70 26.42
C LYS A 48 -1.91 6.01 27.14
N ALA A 49 -1.59 5.27 28.19
CA ALA A 49 -2.58 4.81 29.17
C ALA A 49 -2.90 5.91 30.21
N PRO A 50 -4.11 5.92 30.82
CA PRO A 50 -5.29 5.09 30.53
C PRO A 50 -6.22 5.68 29.43
N PRO A 51 -7.03 4.86 28.71
CA PRO A 51 -7.22 3.41 28.83
C PRO A 51 -6.12 2.58 28.13
N PRO A 52 -6.09 1.24 28.31
CA PRO A 52 -5.12 0.38 27.65
C PRO A 52 -5.04 0.62 26.14
N GLU A 53 -3.83 0.57 25.59
CA GLU A 53 -3.49 0.96 24.22
C GLU A 53 -4.30 0.12 23.22
N ASN A 54 -4.51 -1.17 23.52
CA ASN A 54 -5.30 -2.07 22.68
C ASN A 54 -6.78 -1.65 22.55
N LYS A 55 -7.38 -1.04 23.59
CA LYS A 55 -8.77 -0.56 23.55
C LYS A 55 -8.87 0.70 22.70
N THR A 56 -7.95 1.63 22.91
CA THR A 56 -7.85 2.86 22.12
C THR A 56 -7.60 2.53 20.66
N MET A 57 -6.62 1.68 20.37
CA MET A 57 -6.28 1.25 19.01
C MET A 57 -7.43 0.51 18.36
N LYS A 58 -8.11 -0.42 19.05
CA LYS A 58 -9.28 -1.12 18.49
C LYS A 58 -10.40 -0.17 18.08
N LYS A 59 -10.71 0.83 18.92
CA LYS A 59 -11.72 1.85 18.60
C LYS A 59 -11.27 2.68 17.40
N ALA A 60 -10.04 3.17 17.41
CA ALA A 60 -9.47 3.98 16.33
C ALA A 60 -9.46 3.22 14.99
N SER A 61 -8.97 1.97 14.98
CA SER A 61 -8.98 1.10 13.80
C SER A 61 -10.40 0.84 13.29
N ALA A 62 -11.35 0.51 14.17
CA ALA A 62 -12.72 0.26 13.76
C ALA A 62 -13.35 1.50 13.11
N THR A 63 -13.20 2.67 13.73
CA THR A 63 -13.69 3.93 13.18
C THR A 63 -13.00 4.27 11.86
N SER A 64 -11.68 4.11 11.77
CA SER A 64 -10.92 4.37 10.55
C SER A 64 -11.37 3.46 9.40
N ILE A 65 -11.48 2.15 9.62
CA ILE A 65 -11.92 1.19 8.59
C ILE A 65 -13.33 1.53 8.12
N LEU A 66 -14.25 1.87 9.03
CA LEU A 66 -15.62 2.26 8.66
C LEU A 66 -15.64 3.51 7.78
N ILE A 67 -14.93 4.57 8.18
CA ILE A 67 -14.86 5.83 7.43
C ILE A 67 -14.22 5.58 6.05
N THR A 68 -13.07 4.92 6.01
CA THR A 68 -12.36 4.62 4.77
C THR A 68 -13.21 3.77 3.82
N THR A 69 -13.87 2.74 4.34
CA THR A 69 -14.76 1.87 3.55
C THR A 69 -15.92 2.67 2.96
N PHE A 70 -16.55 3.54 3.76
CA PHE A 70 -17.63 4.41 3.29
C PHE A 70 -17.16 5.29 2.14
N PHE A 71 -16.04 6.01 2.31
CA PHE A 71 -15.53 6.89 1.25
C PHE A 71 -15.07 6.13 -0.01
N PHE A 72 -14.39 4.99 0.14
CA PHE A 72 -13.98 4.17 -1.01
C PHE A 72 -15.19 3.60 -1.75
N LEU A 73 -16.23 3.16 -1.04
CA LEU A 73 -17.46 2.70 -1.66
C LEU A 73 -18.17 3.86 -2.39
N CYS A 74 -18.25 5.05 -1.79
CA CYS A 74 -18.79 6.24 -2.46
C CYS A 74 -18.01 6.59 -3.73
N CYS A 75 -16.68 6.63 -3.67
CA CYS A 75 -15.84 6.90 -4.83
C CYS A 75 -15.99 5.84 -5.92
N GLY A 76 -16.04 4.55 -5.56
CA GLY A 76 -16.25 3.46 -6.50
C GLY A 76 -17.64 3.47 -7.14
N CYS A 77 -18.69 3.61 -6.34
CA CYS A 77 -20.08 3.64 -6.81
C CYS A 77 -20.37 4.87 -7.67
N PHE A 78 -20.00 6.08 -7.22
CA PHE A 78 -20.24 7.29 -8.00
C PHE A 78 -19.31 7.40 -9.21
N GLY A 79 -18.07 6.95 -9.09
CA GLY A 79 -17.15 6.86 -10.23
C GLY A 79 -17.70 5.93 -11.31
N TYR A 80 -18.17 4.74 -10.93
CA TYR A 80 -18.81 3.83 -11.88
C TYR A 80 -20.13 4.38 -12.44
N ALA A 81 -20.95 5.04 -11.62
CA ALA A 81 -22.19 5.67 -12.11
C ALA A 81 -21.92 6.80 -13.12
N ALA A 82 -20.82 7.53 -12.99
CA ALA A 82 -20.44 8.60 -13.89
C ALA A 82 -19.78 8.11 -15.18
N PHE A 83 -18.87 7.14 -15.10
CA PHE A 83 -18.02 6.72 -16.23
C PHE A 83 -18.33 5.33 -16.78
N GLY A 84 -19.14 4.53 -16.07
CA GLY A 84 -19.46 3.15 -16.44
C GLY A 84 -18.21 2.29 -16.63
N ASN A 85 -18.23 1.44 -17.66
CA ASN A 85 -17.10 0.58 -18.03
C ASN A 85 -15.84 1.33 -18.49
N GLN A 86 -15.91 2.65 -18.67
CA GLN A 86 -14.79 3.49 -19.06
C GLN A 86 -14.17 4.23 -17.86
N ALA A 87 -14.55 3.86 -16.63
CA ALA A 87 -13.98 4.44 -15.43
C ALA A 87 -12.45 4.27 -15.40
N PRO A 88 -11.68 5.37 -15.36
CA PRO A 88 -10.23 5.28 -15.28
C PRO A 88 -9.80 4.86 -13.87
N GLY A 89 -8.67 4.14 -13.78
CA GLY A 89 -8.12 3.73 -12.48
C GLY A 89 -7.72 4.92 -11.59
N ASN A 90 -7.34 6.06 -12.19
CA ASN A 90 -7.27 7.34 -11.49
C ASN A 90 -8.47 8.19 -11.93
N LEU A 91 -9.45 8.38 -11.06
CA LEU A 91 -10.67 9.14 -11.39
C LEU A 91 -10.36 10.57 -11.87
N LEU A 92 -9.27 11.19 -11.39
CA LEU A 92 -8.91 12.56 -11.80
C LEU A 92 -8.46 12.66 -13.25
N THR A 93 -7.99 11.56 -13.87
CA THR A 93 -7.64 11.58 -15.30
C THR A 93 -8.86 11.50 -16.21
N GLY A 94 -10.02 11.07 -15.68
CA GLY A 94 -11.28 11.01 -16.43
C GLY A 94 -11.93 12.37 -16.68
N PHE A 95 -11.51 13.41 -15.94
CA PHE A 95 -12.09 14.75 -16.01
C PHE A 95 -11.30 15.74 -16.87
N GLY A 96 -10.25 15.29 -17.59
CA GLY A 96 -9.28 16.13 -18.30
C GLY A 96 -9.84 17.12 -19.35
N PHE A 97 -11.14 17.12 -19.62
CA PHE A 97 -11.83 18.01 -20.55
C PHE A 97 -13.08 18.71 -19.98
N TYR A 98 -13.43 18.51 -18.70
CA TYR A 98 -14.63 19.08 -18.09
C TYR A 98 -14.27 20.24 -17.15
N GLU A 99 -14.80 21.43 -17.45
CA GLU A 99 -14.70 22.59 -16.57
C GLU A 99 -15.35 22.31 -15.20
N PRO A 100 -14.76 22.74 -14.06
CA PRO A 100 -13.65 23.68 -13.95
C PRO A 100 -12.29 23.08 -13.50
N TYR A 101 -11.21 23.46 -14.19
CA TYR A 101 -9.84 22.98 -13.95
C TYR A 101 -9.30 23.19 -12.52
N TRP A 102 -9.71 24.27 -11.85
CA TRP A 102 -9.26 24.58 -10.48
C TRP A 102 -9.61 23.47 -9.48
N LEU A 103 -10.71 22.75 -9.70
CA LEU A 103 -11.15 21.69 -8.80
C LEU A 103 -10.25 20.45 -8.93
N VAL A 104 -9.81 20.15 -10.15
CA VAL A 104 -8.84 19.08 -10.43
C VAL A 104 -7.47 19.45 -9.85
N ASP A 105 -7.04 20.70 -10.01
CA ASP A 105 -5.78 21.19 -9.44
C ASP A 105 -5.79 21.15 -7.91
N LEU A 106 -6.90 21.57 -7.28
CA LEU A 106 -7.08 21.48 -5.83
C LEU A 106 -7.06 20.03 -5.36
N ALA A 107 -7.74 19.11 -6.07
CA ALA A 107 -7.73 17.69 -5.75
C ALA A 107 -6.31 17.10 -5.83
N ASN A 108 -5.55 17.44 -6.88
CA ASN A 108 -4.16 17.04 -7.02
C ASN A 108 -3.27 17.62 -5.90
N ALA A 109 -3.46 18.88 -5.52
CA ALA A 109 -2.74 19.49 -4.40
C ALA A 109 -3.02 18.78 -3.07
N CYS A 110 -4.28 18.40 -2.81
CA CYS A 110 -4.67 17.59 -1.65
C CYS A 110 -4.02 16.19 -1.68
N ILE A 111 -3.97 15.54 -2.85
CA ILE A 111 -3.27 14.26 -3.02
C ILE A 111 -1.79 14.41 -2.69
N VAL A 112 -1.12 15.45 -3.21
CA VAL A 112 0.30 15.72 -2.90
C VAL A 112 0.50 15.91 -1.40
N LEU A 113 -0.33 16.73 -0.75
CA LEU A 113 -0.25 16.95 0.69
C LEU A 113 -0.41 15.64 1.48
N HIS A 114 -1.41 14.83 1.12
CA HIS A 114 -1.66 13.53 1.73
C HIS A 114 -0.49 12.56 1.54
N LEU A 115 0.01 12.43 0.32
CA LEU A 115 1.11 11.51 -0.01
C LEU A 115 2.43 11.93 0.63
N VAL A 116 2.72 13.23 0.71
CA VAL A 116 3.89 13.74 1.45
C VAL A 116 3.80 13.36 2.92
N GLY A 117 2.64 13.57 3.55
CA GLY A 117 2.40 13.17 4.94
C GLY A 117 2.54 11.66 5.15
N GLY A 118 1.94 10.86 4.27
CA GLY A 118 2.05 9.41 4.28
C GLY A 118 3.50 8.93 4.13
N TYR A 119 4.23 9.46 3.14
CA TYR A 119 5.63 9.13 2.91
C TYR A 119 6.49 9.38 4.17
N GLN A 120 6.27 10.50 4.87
CA GLN A 120 6.98 10.78 6.11
C GLN A 120 6.66 9.75 7.20
N ILE A 121 5.37 9.46 7.43
CA ILE A 121 4.94 8.52 8.47
C ILE A 121 5.47 7.11 8.20
N TYR A 122 5.35 6.60 6.98
CA TYR A 122 5.82 5.26 6.62
C TYR A 122 7.35 5.14 6.59
N SER A 123 8.07 6.22 6.30
CA SER A 123 9.53 6.19 6.26
C SER A 123 10.17 6.17 7.65
N GLN A 124 9.54 6.75 8.69
CA GLN A 124 10.15 6.84 10.02
C GLN A 124 10.50 5.48 10.65
N PRO A 125 9.58 4.48 10.70
CA PRO A 125 9.92 3.18 11.28
C PRO A 125 11.03 2.47 10.51
N LEU A 126 11.03 2.56 9.18
CA LEU A 126 12.07 2.00 8.34
C LEU A 126 13.44 2.62 8.65
N PHE A 127 13.49 3.95 8.78
CA PHE A 127 14.71 4.66 9.15
C PHE A 127 15.20 4.25 10.54
N ALA A 128 14.30 4.15 11.52
CA ALA A 128 14.65 3.74 12.87
C ALA A 128 15.24 2.32 12.91
N VAL A 129 14.63 1.37 12.20
CA VAL A 129 15.11 -0.02 12.14
C VAL A 129 16.47 -0.10 11.43
N ALA A 130 16.61 0.56 10.28
CA ALA A 130 17.87 0.55 9.52
C ALA A 130 19.01 1.22 10.29
N GLU A 131 18.78 2.40 10.86
CA GLU A 131 19.78 3.13 11.66
C GLU A 131 20.21 2.30 12.88
N ARG A 132 19.25 1.69 13.60
CA ARG A 132 19.55 0.83 14.76
C ARG A 132 20.35 -0.41 14.36
N TRP A 133 20.00 -1.05 13.25
CA TRP A 133 20.71 -2.23 12.76
C TRP A 133 22.16 -1.91 12.38
N ILE A 134 22.38 -0.82 11.63
CA ILE A 134 23.73 -0.39 11.22
C ILE A 134 24.55 0.05 12.43
N SER A 135 23.95 0.79 13.37
CA SER A 135 24.60 1.22 14.62
C SER A 135 25.06 0.04 15.48
N ASN A 136 24.20 -0.97 15.66
CA ASN A 136 24.54 -2.18 16.40
C ASN A 136 25.64 -3.01 15.73
N LYS A 137 25.67 -3.04 14.40
CA LYS A 137 26.68 -3.79 13.63
C LYS A 137 28.04 -3.10 13.61
N HIS A 138 28.06 -1.77 13.64
CA HIS A 138 29.28 -0.95 13.58
C HIS A 138 29.34 0.06 14.73
N PRO A 139 29.46 -0.40 16.00
CA PRO A 139 29.40 0.47 17.18
C PRO A 139 30.57 1.46 17.25
N ASN A 140 31.74 1.08 16.72
CA ASN A 140 32.95 1.91 16.78
C ASN A 140 33.11 2.86 15.58
N SER A 141 32.19 2.86 14.62
CA SER A 141 32.31 3.71 13.43
C SER A 141 31.88 5.14 13.73
N GLU A 142 32.81 6.09 13.58
CA GLU A 142 32.48 7.51 13.70
C GLU A 142 31.43 7.94 12.67
N PHE A 143 31.44 7.39 11.45
CA PHE A 143 30.45 7.71 10.42
C PHE A 143 29.01 7.40 10.86
N VAL A 144 28.84 6.33 11.66
CA VAL A 144 27.56 5.79 12.09
C VAL A 144 27.07 6.45 13.37
N ASN A 145 27.95 6.67 14.36
CA ASN A 145 27.55 7.08 15.70
C ASN A 145 27.91 8.54 16.06
N LYS A 146 28.76 9.21 15.28
CA LYS A 146 29.18 10.59 15.57
C LYS A 146 28.13 11.61 15.11
N GLU A 147 27.63 12.39 16.05
CA GLU A 147 26.78 13.55 15.76
C GLU A 147 27.63 14.81 15.61
N HIS A 148 27.67 15.35 14.39
CA HIS A 148 28.34 16.61 14.07
C HIS A 148 27.37 17.76 14.32
N ARG A 149 27.75 18.72 15.17
CA ARG A 149 26.94 19.92 15.43
C ARG A 149 27.38 21.03 14.49
N ILE A 150 26.53 21.37 13.52
CA ILE A 150 26.78 22.51 12.63
C ILE A 150 26.03 23.72 13.18
N LYS A 151 26.77 24.79 13.43
CA LYS A 151 26.22 26.10 13.80
C LYS A 151 26.14 26.94 12.52
N LEU A 152 24.93 27.20 12.03
CA LEU A 152 24.67 28.12 10.93
C LEU A 152 24.25 29.49 11.50
N PRO A 153 24.68 30.61 10.92
CA PRO A 153 24.55 31.94 11.54
C PRO A 153 23.11 32.47 11.74
N LEU A 154 22.07 31.75 11.33
CA LEU A 154 20.65 32.17 11.44
C LEU A 154 19.69 31.02 11.79
N LEU A 155 20.20 29.83 12.10
CA LEU A 155 19.38 28.63 12.35
C LEU A 155 19.77 27.96 13.67
N PRO A 156 18.81 27.28 14.34
CA PRO A 156 19.11 26.49 15.53
C PRO A 156 20.17 25.42 15.22
N ASN A 157 20.98 25.08 16.22
CA ASN A 157 22.04 24.09 16.10
C ASN A 157 21.50 22.78 15.50
N PHE A 158 21.98 22.39 14.31
CA PHE A 158 21.58 21.13 13.69
C PHE A 158 22.57 20.02 14.04
N LYS A 159 22.02 18.89 14.50
CA LYS A 159 22.77 17.65 14.71
C LYS A 159 22.74 16.85 13.41
N LEU A 160 23.88 16.77 12.73
CA LEU A 160 24.04 15.94 11.55
C LEU A 160 24.71 14.64 11.91
N ASN A 161 24.17 13.55 11.39
CA ASN A 161 24.80 12.25 11.40
C ASN A 161 24.94 11.82 9.95
N LEU A 162 26.16 11.45 9.55
CA LEU A 162 26.49 11.20 8.14
C LEU A 162 25.75 9.98 7.62
N LEU A 163 25.61 8.91 8.42
CA LEU A 163 24.77 7.78 8.07
C LEU A 163 23.33 8.22 7.80
N ARG A 164 22.72 9.00 8.70
CA ARG A 164 21.33 9.46 8.53
C ARG A 164 21.16 10.26 7.24
N LEU A 165 22.11 11.15 6.94
CA LEU A 165 22.07 11.95 5.72
C LEU A 165 22.19 11.07 4.47
N CYS A 166 23.27 10.27 4.36
CA CYS A 166 23.51 9.42 3.21
C CYS A 166 22.39 8.40 2.99
N PHE A 167 21.92 7.75 4.06
CA PHE A 167 20.87 6.74 3.99
C PHE A 167 19.54 7.35 3.53
N ARG A 168 19.12 8.48 4.10
CA ARG A 168 17.86 9.15 3.71
C ARG A 168 17.92 9.67 2.28
N THR A 169 19.04 10.25 1.85
CA THR A 169 19.22 10.68 0.46
C THR A 169 19.20 9.49 -0.50
N ALA A 170 19.88 8.39 -0.17
CA ALA A 170 19.87 7.18 -0.99
C ALA A 170 18.47 6.55 -1.07
N TYR A 171 17.71 6.56 0.03
CA TYR A 171 16.33 6.09 0.09
C TYR A 171 15.40 6.94 -0.79
N VAL A 172 15.47 8.27 -0.69
CA VAL A 172 14.68 9.15 -1.54
C VAL A 172 15.05 8.93 -3.01
N ALA A 173 16.35 8.94 -3.34
CA ALA A 173 16.81 8.71 -4.71
C ALA A 173 16.35 7.36 -5.27
N SER A 174 16.41 6.28 -4.49
CA SER A 174 15.97 4.96 -4.94
C SER A 174 14.46 4.90 -5.16
N THR A 175 13.66 5.45 -4.25
CA THR A 175 12.20 5.52 -4.41
C THR A 175 11.79 6.38 -5.61
N THR A 176 12.51 7.47 -5.90
CA THR A 176 12.30 8.28 -7.10
C THR A 176 12.63 7.51 -8.38
N VAL A 177 13.76 6.78 -8.41
CA VAL A 177 14.11 5.93 -9.56
C VAL A 177 13.04 4.87 -9.80
N LEU A 178 12.55 4.22 -8.75
CA LEU A 178 11.46 3.24 -8.86
C LEU A 178 10.16 3.87 -9.39
N ALA A 179 9.81 5.08 -8.93
CA ALA A 179 8.64 5.81 -9.42
C ALA A 179 8.75 6.16 -10.92
N ILE A 180 9.95 6.52 -11.40
CA ILE A 180 10.21 6.76 -12.83
C ILE A 180 10.15 5.45 -13.63
N LEU A 181 10.68 4.36 -13.08
CA LEU A 181 10.68 3.06 -13.74
C LEU A 181 9.29 2.44 -13.84
N PHE A 182 8.39 2.67 -12.88
CA PHE A 182 7.05 2.09 -12.86
C PHE A 182 5.97 3.15 -12.65
N PRO A 183 5.66 3.98 -13.68
CA PRO A 183 4.62 5.00 -13.60
C PRO A 183 3.19 4.41 -13.74
N TYR A 184 2.98 3.16 -13.31
CA TYR A 184 1.73 2.41 -13.45
C TYR A 184 1.10 2.24 -12.08
N PHE A 185 0.44 3.30 -11.61
CA PHE A 185 -0.02 3.41 -10.22
C PHE A 185 -0.81 2.19 -9.75
N ASN A 186 -1.90 1.83 -10.44
CA ASN A 186 -2.76 0.72 -10.01
C ASN A 186 -2.06 -0.64 -10.10
N GLN A 187 -1.27 -0.91 -11.15
CA GLN A 187 -0.54 -2.17 -11.28
C GLN A 187 0.47 -2.34 -10.13
N VAL A 188 1.19 -1.28 -9.78
CA VAL A 188 2.14 -1.29 -8.66
C VAL A 188 1.41 -1.49 -7.34
N LEU A 189 0.29 -0.78 -7.12
CA LEU A 189 -0.53 -0.96 -5.91
C LEU A 189 -1.08 -2.37 -5.79
N GLY A 190 -1.61 -2.95 -6.87
CA GLY A 190 -2.11 -4.32 -6.88
C GLY A 190 -1.05 -5.35 -6.52
N VAL A 191 0.18 -5.21 -7.05
CA VAL A 191 1.32 -6.06 -6.69
C VAL A 191 1.68 -5.90 -5.21
N LEU A 192 1.85 -4.66 -4.74
CA LEU A 192 2.21 -4.38 -3.34
C LEU A 192 1.12 -4.85 -2.37
N GLY A 193 -0.15 -4.67 -2.72
CA GLY A 193 -1.31 -5.12 -1.96
C GLY A 193 -1.32 -6.64 -1.85
N ALA A 194 -1.18 -7.35 -2.97
CA ALA A 194 -1.15 -8.81 -2.98
C ALA A 194 0.01 -9.39 -2.15
N LEU A 195 1.22 -8.80 -2.28
CA LEU A 195 2.41 -9.26 -1.55
C LEU A 195 2.34 -8.99 -0.05
N ASN A 196 1.79 -7.86 0.38
CA ASN A 196 1.74 -7.50 1.80
C ASN A 196 0.52 -8.09 2.52
N PHE A 197 -0.63 -8.17 1.85
CA PHE A 197 -1.89 -8.52 2.49
C PHE A 197 -1.87 -9.92 3.11
N TRP A 198 -1.50 -10.95 2.36
CA TRP A 198 -1.54 -12.31 2.90
C TRP A 198 -0.59 -12.52 4.08
N PRO A 199 0.73 -12.24 3.99
CA PRO A 199 1.65 -12.50 5.10
C PRO A 199 1.34 -11.63 6.32
N LEU A 200 1.05 -10.34 6.12
CA LEU A 200 0.97 -9.38 7.23
C LEU A 200 -0.45 -9.20 7.79
N ALA A 201 -1.50 -9.28 6.97
CA ALA A 201 -2.87 -9.08 7.42
C ALA A 201 -3.57 -10.39 7.79
N ILE A 202 -3.18 -11.51 7.16
CA ILE A 202 -3.87 -12.79 7.33
C ILE A 202 -3.00 -13.80 8.08
N TYR A 203 -1.89 -14.25 7.48
CA TYR A 203 -1.06 -15.33 8.01
C TYR A 203 -0.54 -15.01 9.41
N PHE A 204 0.18 -13.90 9.56
CA PHE A 204 0.85 -13.57 10.82
C PHE A 204 -0.15 -13.38 11.98
N PRO A 205 -1.24 -12.59 11.85
CA PRO A 205 -2.21 -12.45 12.94
C PRO A 205 -2.94 -13.75 13.27
N VAL A 206 -3.28 -14.58 12.27
CA VAL A 206 -3.96 -15.86 12.48
C VAL A 206 -3.06 -16.83 13.25
N GLU A 207 -1.81 -17.01 12.83
CA GLU A 207 -0.86 -17.89 13.51
C GLU A 207 -0.54 -17.37 14.92
N MET A 208 -0.40 -16.06 15.10
CA MET A 208 -0.24 -15.45 16.42
C MET A 208 -1.43 -15.74 17.33
N TYR A 209 -2.67 -15.63 16.82
CA TYR A 209 -3.88 -15.93 17.58
C TYR A 209 -3.97 -17.41 17.98
N LEU A 210 -3.65 -18.32 17.06
CA LEU A 210 -3.63 -19.77 17.33
C LEU A 210 -2.58 -20.14 18.38
N ALA A 211 -1.38 -19.57 18.28
CA ALA A 211 -0.28 -19.81 19.21
C ALA A 211 -0.56 -19.24 20.61
N GLN A 212 -1.03 -18.00 20.70
CA GLN A 212 -1.33 -17.33 21.98
C GLN A 212 -2.45 -18.03 22.75
N ASN A 213 -3.52 -18.45 22.07
CA ASN A 213 -4.65 -19.14 22.70
C ASN A 213 -4.46 -20.65 22.82
N LYS A 214 -3.31 -21.20 22.38
CA LYS A 214 -2.99 -22.63 22.40
C LYS A 214 -4.11 -23.50 21.81
N ILE A 215 -4.69 -23.04 20.70
CA ILE A 215 -5.82 -23.73 20.06
C ILE A 215 -5.32 -25.05 19.47
N ARG A 216 -5.92 -26.16 19.90
CA ARG A 216 -5.56 -27.50 19.41
C ARG A 216 -5.87 -27.62 17.92
N ALA A 217 -4.95 -28.26 17.18
CA ALA A 217 -5.15 -28.59 15.78
C ALA A 217 -6.45 -29.39 15.59
N TRP A 218 -7.11 -29.18 14.44
CA TRP A 218 -8.37 -29.84 14.05
C TRP A 218 -9.60 -29.51 14.89
N THR A 219 -9.51 -28.54 15.80
CA THR A 219 -10.71 -27.94 16.39
C THR A 219 -11.48 -27.12 15.34
N GLY A 220 -12.79 -26.93 15.53
CA GLY A 220 -13.61 -26.17 14.58
C GLY A 220 -13.06 -24.77 14.30
N THR A 221 -12.66 -24.03 15.34
CA THR A 221 -12.02 -22.71 15.21
C THR A 221 -10.71 -22.78 14.43
N TRP A 222 -9.86 -23.79 14.69
CA TRP A 222 -8.62 -23.97 13.95
C TRP A 222 -8.89 -24.22 12.47
N THR A 223 -9.83 -25.12 12.14
CA THR A 223 -10.17 -25.45 10.75
C THR A 223 -10.71 -24.24 10.00
N VAL A 224 -11.60 -23.45 10.62
CA VAL A 224 -12.13 -22.22 10.01
C VAL A 224 -11.01 -21.21 9.72
N LEU A 225 -10.12 -20.97 10.68
CA LEU A 225 -9.02 -20.03 10.52
C LEU A 225 -7.99 -20.48 9.46
N GLN A 226 -7.70 -21.78 9.39
CA GLN A 226 -6.81 -22.33 8.36
C GLN A 226 -7.45 -22.26 6.97
N SER A 227 -8.73 -22.61 6.84
CA SER A 227 -9.48 -22.47 5.59
C SER A 227 -9.53 -21.02 5.11
N PHE A 228 -9.80 -20.07 6.00
CA PHE A 228 -9.78 -18.63 5.70
C PHE A 228 -8.40 -18.18 5.20
N LYS A 229 -7.33 -18.59 5.89
CA LYS A 229 -5.95 -18.29 5.50
C LYS A 229 -5.60 -18.81 4.10
N ILE A 230 -5.99 -20.05 3.77
CA ILE A 230 -5.77 -20.66 2.45
C ILE A 230 -6.60 -19.95 1.38
N PHE A 231 -7.87 -19.66 1.66
CA PHE A 231 -8.72 -18.91 0.73
C PHE A 231 -8.14 -17.54 0.38
N CYS A 232 -7.73 -16.76 1.38
CA CYS A 232 -7.07 -15.48 1.16
C CYS A 232 -5.74 -15.62 0.41
N LEU A 233 -5.00 -16.72 0.59
CA LEU A 233 -3.79 -17.00 -0.20
C LEU A 233 -4.14 -17.13 -1.69
N LEU A 234 -5.18 -17.89 -2.01
CA LEU A 234 -5.60 -18.06 -3.41
C LEU A 234 -6.06 -16.73 -4.02
N CYS A 235 -6.86 -15.94 -3.29
CA CYS A 235 -7.28 -14.62 -3.76
C CYS A 235 -6.09 -13.67 -3.99
N THR A 236 -5.11 -13.67 -3.09
CA THR A 236 -3.90 -12.83 -3.25
C THR A 236 -3.00 -13.30 -4.38
N MET A 237 -2.88 -14.61 -4.61
CA MET A 237 -2.15 -15.15 -5.76
C MET A 237 -2.80 -14.73 -7.09
N LEU A 238 -4.14 -14.76 -7.16
CA LEU A 238 -4.88 -14.26 -8.33
C LEU A 238 -4.67 -12.76 -8.52
N ALA A 239 -4.75 -11.98 -7.44
CA ALA A 239 -4.51 -10.54 -7.48
C ALA A 239 -3.09 -10.20 -7.93
N LEU A 240 -2.08 -10.95 -7.45
CA LEU A 240 -0.70 -10.79 -7.85
C LEU A 240 -0.52 -11.11 -9.34
N ALA A 241 -1.11 -12.20 -9.83
CA ALA A 241 -1.05 -12.58 -11.24
C ALA A 241 -1.66 -11.49 -12.14
N GLY A 242 -2.86 -11.00 -11.82
CA GLY A 242 -3.50 -9.94 -12.59
C GLY A 242 -2.73 -8.62 -12.57
N SER A 243 -2.15 -8.26 -11.43
CA SER A 243 -1.36 -7.02 -11.31
C SER A 243 -0.02 -7.12 -12.05
N LEU A 244 0.62 -8.30 -12.04
CA LEU A 244 1.85 -8.55 -12.80
C LEU A 244 1.59 -8.59 -14.31
N GLU A 245 0.50 -9.23 -14.75
CA GLU A 245 0.09 -9.21 -16.16
C GLU A 245 -0.12 -7.77 -16.62
N GLY A 246 -0.89 -6.98 -15.86
CA GLY A 246 -1.11 -5.57 -16.18
C GLY A 246 0.20 -4.77 -16.22
N LEU A 247 1.15 -5.05 -15.32
CA LEU A 247 2.44 -4.36 -15.28
C LEU A 247 3.30 -4.71 -16.51
N ILE A 248 3.35 -5.99 -16.89
CA ILE A 248 4.12 -6.49 -18.03
C ILE A 248 3.51 -5.97 -19.34
N SER A 249 2.19 -6.08 -19.49
CA SER A 249 1.47 -5.64 -20.69
C SER A 249 1.64 -4.14 -20.93
N ASN A 250 1.56 -3.30 -19.88
CA ASN A 250 1.81 -1.86 -19.99
C ASN A 250 3.29 -1.50 -20.22
N LYS A 251 4.23 -2.38 -19.84
CA LYS A 251 5.67 -2.17 -20.07
C LYS A 251 6.12 -2.51 -21.48
N LEU A 252 5.45 -3.48 -22.11
CA LEU A 252 5.77 -3.96 -23.45
C LEU A 252 4.97 -3.24 -24.54
N SER A 253 3.92 -2.50 -24.17
CA SER A 253 3.16 -1.61 -25.07
C SER A 253 3.87 -0.28 -25.31
#